data_AF-A0A8S4AC85-F1
#
_entry.id   AF-A0A8S4AC85-F1
#
_cell.length_a   1.000
_cell.length_b   1.000
_cell.length_c   1.000
_cell.angle_alpha   90.00
_cell.angle_beta   90.00
_cell.angle_gamma   90.00
#
_symmetry.space_group_name_H-M   'P 1'
#
loop_
_entity.id
_entity.type
_entity.pdbx_description
1 polymer ?
#
loop_
_entity_poly.entity_id
_entity_poly.type
_entity_poly.pdbx_seq_one_letter_code
_entity_poly.pdbx_strand_id
1 'polypeptide(L)'
;MQTQKRIIGVSVFVACVGVGLIVSSLATNHWISSTPGFRNETNKSQSANISFGLFAGYKSINFGLGDRPHTLESGKSMEWFGLFSFPVYVATLVMLNLAVVCGFLSVGFGFFNVFGRPIETITGPSGLYVWNGLSFVFATAAFGTYLGLYFSQLKVNILKPEELSSFTSGDHTNLDYSFYFVVGAAASFILNLVLLSLSGQKCSCHYSLTGKKEVDSGMILY
;
A
#
# COMPACT_ATOMS: atom_id res chain seq x y z
N MET A 1 14.26 22.01 18.92
CA MET A 1 15.17 21.35 17.96
C MET A 1 15.36 19.85 18.22
N GLN A 2 15.83 19.38 19.39
CA GLN A 2 16.08 17.94 19.63
C GLN A 2 14.82 17.06 19.54
N THR A 3 13.68 17.52 20.07
CA THR A 3 12.40 16.81 19.99
C THR A 3 11.88 16.69 18.54
N GLN A 4 12.08 17.72 17.71
CA GLN A 4 11.70 17.69 16.30
C GLN A 4 12.53 16.66 15.53
N LYS A 5 13.85 16.61 15.74
CA LYS A 5 14.71 15.59 15.13
C LYS A 5 14.30 14.16 15.52
N ARG A 6 13.87 13.94 16.78
CA ARG A 6 13.33 12.66 17.23
C ARG A 6 12.04 12.28 16.49
N ILE A 7 11.09 13.22 16.35
CA ILE A 7 9.84 12.95 15.63
C ILE A 7 10.10 12.66 14.15
N ILE A 8 10.99 13.41 13.51
CA ILE A 8 11.39 13.16 12.12
C ILE A 8 12.02 11.76 11.99
N GLY A 9 12.89 11.37 12.93
CA GLY A 9 13.45 10.01 12.97
C GLY A 9 12.39 8.90 13.06
N VAL A 10 11.37 9.09 13.91
CA VAL A 10 10.22 8.17 13.99
C VAL A 10 9.43 8.17 12.67
N SER A 11 9.22 9.33 12.07
CA SER A 11 8.59 9.48 10.74
C SER A 11 9.34 8.70 9.66
N VAL A 12 10.68 8.74 9.65
CA VAL A 12 11.48 7.94 8.70
C VAL A 12 11.23 6.45 8.89
N PHE A 13 11.24 5.98 10.14
CA PHE A 13 10.98 4.57 10.44
C PHE A 13 9.59 4.13 9.98
N VAL A 14 8.55 4.92 10.26
CA VAL A 14 7.17 4.63 9.84
C VAL A 14 7.04 4.64 8.31
N ALA A 15 7.68 5.58 7.61
CA ALA A 15 7.71 5.60 6.15
C ALA A 15 8.41 4.35 5.58
N CYS A 16 9.52 3.91 6.17
CA CYS A 16 10.21 2.68 5.78
C CYS A 16 9.31 1.44 5.94
N VAL A 17 8.54 1.37 7.02
CA VAL A 17 7.55 0.29 7.21
C VAL A 17 6.51 0.32 6.10
N GLY A 18 5.96 1.50 5.78
CA GLY A 18 4.98 1.66 4.70
C GLY A 18 5.52 1.21 3.34
N VAL A 19 6.75 1.61 2.98
CA VAL A 19 7.43 1.16 1.76
C VAL A 19 7.67 -0.35 1.78
N GLY A 20 8.19 -0.87 2.90
CA GLY A 20 8.44 -2.31 3.08
C GLY A 20 7.18 -3.14 2.88
N LEU A 21 6.05 -2.71 3.43
CA LEU A 21 4.76 -3.38 3.25
C LEU A 21 4.32 -3.42 1.77
N ILE A 22 4.47 -2.33 1.02
CA ILE A 22 4.15 -2.34 -0.41
C ILE A 22 5.09 -3.27 -1.17
N VAL A 23 6.39 -3.23 -0.88
CA VAL A 23 7.37 -4.12 -1.54
C VAL A 23 7.08 -5.60 -1.21
N SER A 24 6.76 -5.93 0.04
CA SER A 24 6.34 -7.28 0.44
C SER A 24 5.05 -7.69 -0.24
N SER A 25 4.09 -6.78 -0.39
CA SER A 25 2.86 -7.01 -1.14
C SER A 25 3.14 -7.37 -2.60
N LEU A 26 4.04 -6.64 -3.27
CA LEU A 26 4.44 -6.92 -4.65
C LEU A 26 5.17 -8.26 -4.81
N ALA A 27 5.99 -8.64 -3.81
CA ALA A 27 6.81 -9.85 -3.88
C ALA A 27 6.06 -11.15 -3.56
N THR A 28 4.87 -11.08 -3.00
CA THR A 28 4.12 -12.25 -2.49
C THR A 28 2.98 -12.66 -3.42
N ASN A 29 2.66 -13.95 -3.40
CA ASN A 29 1.71 -14.59 -4.34
C ASN A 29 0.31 -14.80 -3.74
N HIS A 30 -0.05 -13.99 -2.74
CA HIS A 30 -1.21 -14.19 -1.86
C HIS A 30 -2.04 -12.91 -1.74
N TRP A 31 -2.37 -12.33 -2.88
CA TRP A 31 -3.34 -11.24 -2.96
C TRP A 31 -4.78 -11.75 -2.92
N ILE A 32 -5.01 -12.91 -3.53
CA ILE A 32 -6.30 -13.58 -3.56
C ILE A 32 -6.07 -15.07 -3.34
N SER A 33 -6.95 -15.69 -2.56
CA SER A 33 -7.06 -17.13 -2.42
C SER A 33 -8.48 -17.57 -2.78
N SER A 34 -8.60 -18.64 -3.56
CA SER A 34 -9.86 -19.23 -3.98
C SER A 34 -9.83 -20.73 -3.73
N THR A 35 -10.91 -21.25 -3.16
CA THR A 35 -11.12 -22.69 -2.96
C THR A 35 -12.41 -23.12 -3.67
N PRO A 36 -12.38 -23.24 -5.02
CA PRO A 36 -13.58 -23.52 -5.80
C PRO A 36 -14.29 -24.79 -5.35
N GLY A 37 -15.62 -24.70 -5.24
CA GLY A 37 -16.48 -25.84 -4.96
C GLY A 37 -16.69 -26.72 -6.19
N PHE A 38 -16.85 -28.02 -5.97
CA PHE A 38 -17.25 -28.95 -7.03
C PHE A 38 -18.76 -28.89 -7.23
N ARG A 39 -19.18 -28.81 -8.49
CA ARG A 39 -20.61 -28.71 -8.82
C ARG A 39 -21.38 -30.01 -8.52
N ASN A 40 -20.69 -31.15 -8.57
CA ASN A 40 -21.24 -32.46 -8.21
C ASN A 40 -20.59 -32.96 -6.91
N GLU A 41 -21.29 -32.77 -5.78
CA GLU A 41 -20.80 -33.06 -4.41
C GLU A 41 -20.60 -34.56 -4.10
N THR A 42 -20.78 -35.46 -5.06
CA THR A 42 -20.75 -36.90 -4.82
C THR A 42 -19.36 -37.45 -4.47
N ASN A 43 -18.28 -36.72 -4.76
CA ASN A 43 -16.91 -37.17 -4.54
C ASN A 43 -16.16 -36.22 -3.58
N LYS A 44 -16.15 -36.55 -2.28
CA LYS A 44 -15.40 -35.81 -1.23
C LYS A 44 -13.87 -35.75 -1.44
N SER A 45 -13.33 -36.52 -2.38
CA SER A 45 -11.89 -36.60 -2.65
C SER A 45 -11.37 -35.51 -3.60
N GLN A 46 -12.25 -34.65 -4.11
CA GLN A 46 -11.87 -33.63 -5.09
C GLN A 46 -11.69 -32.27 -4.38
N SER A 47 -10.60 -31.57 -4.69
CA SER A 47 -10.26 -30.26 -4.11
C SER A 47 -9.61 -29.36 -5.17
N ALA A 48 -9.81 -28.05 -5.05
CA ALA A 48 -9.07 -27.06 -5.83
C ALA A 48 -8.63 -25.92 -4.92
N ASN A 49 -7.37 -25.51 -5.06
CA ASN A 49 -6.81 -24.38 -4.34
C ASN A 49 -6.06 -23.50 -5.32
N ILE A 50 -6.43 -22.22 -5.37
CA ILE A 50 -5.87 -21.26 -6.29
C ILE A 50 -5.46 -20.03 -5.49
N SER A 51 -4.19 -19.64 -5.59
CA SER A 51 -3.66 -18.42 -4.99
C SER A 51 -3.05 -17.55 -6.08
N PHE A 52 -3.30 -16.25 -6.04
CA PHE A 52 -2.76 -15.29 -7.00
C PHE A 52 -2.08 -14.14 -6.26
N GLY A 53 -0.87 -13.79 -6.69
CA GLY A 53 -0.27 -12.47 -6.48
C GLY A 53 -0.40 -11.60 -7.71
N LEU A 54 0.40 -10.54 -7.78
CA LEU A 54 0.43 -9.70 -8.98
C LEU A 54 1.24 -10.36 -10.09
N PHE A 55 2.44 -10.86 -9.80
CA PHE A 55 3.35 -11.37 -10.84
C PHE A 55 3.34 -12.88 -10.99
N ALA A 56 2.95 -13.61 -9.96
CA ALA A 56 2.88 -15.06 -9.97
C ALA A 56 1.74 -15.56 -9.08
N GLY A 57 1.42 -16.83 -9.25
CA GLY A 57 0.30 -17.49 -8.61
C GLY A 57 0.53 -19.00 -8.61
N TYR A 58 -0.29 -19.68 -7.84
CA TYR A 58 -0.23 -21.10 -7.63
C TYR A 58 -1.62 -21.67 -7.80
N LYS A 59 -1.72 -22.79 -8.50
CA LYS A 59 -2.99 -23.48 -8.71
C LYS A 59 -2.78 -24.97 -8.52
N SER A 60 -3.53 -25.58 -7.63
CA SER A 60 -3.57 -27.04 -7.47
C SER A 60 -4.99 -27.53 -7.66
N ILE A 61 -5.17 -28.50 -8.54
CA ILE A 61 -6.46 -29.16 -8.75
C ILE A 61 -6.29 -30.66 -8.53
N ASN A 62 -7.23 -31.22 -7.78
CA ASN A 62 -7.35 -32.65 -7.54
C ASN A 62 -8.72 -33.14 -7.99
N PHE A 63 -8.74 -34.00 -9.00
CA PHE A 63 -9.95 -34.63 -9.52
C PHE A 63 -10.32 -35.94 -8.77
N GLY A 64 -9.71 -36.19 -7.61
CA GLY A 64 -9.79 -37.46 -6.87
C GLY A 64 -8.66 -38.45 -7.22
N LEU A 65 -7.67 -38.01 -7.98
CA LEU A 65 -6.51 -38.79 -8.43
C LEU A 65 -5.18 -38.27 -7.86
N GLY A 66 -5.24 -37.34 -6.90
CA GLY A 66 -4.09 -36.66 -6.32
C GLY A 66 -3.96 -35.20 -6.80
N ASP A 67 -3.23 -34.41 -6.01
CA ASP A 67 -3.03 -32.98 -6.24
C ASP A 67 -2.07 -32.75 -7.42
N ARG A 68 -2.48 -31.88 -8.36
CA ARG A 68 -1.66 -31.46 -9.51
C ARG A 68 -1.33 -29.98 -9.39
N PRO A 69 -0.15 -29.62 -8.85
CA PRO A 69 0.27 -28.23 -8.74
C PRO A 69 0.75 -27.69 -10.09
N HIS A 70 0.29 -26.49 -10.42
CA HIS A 70 0.67 -25.70 -11.57
C HIS A 70 1.04 -24.28 -11.10
N THR A 71 2.26 -23.87 -11.41
CA THR A 71 2.69 -22.49 -11.18
C THR A 71 2.18 -21.62 -12.32
N LEU A 72 1.46 -20.56 -11.96
CA LEU A 72 0.96 -19.56 -12.87
C LEU A 72 1.91 -18.37 -12.81
N GLU A 73 2.55 -18.02 -13.91
CA GLU A 73 3.50 -16.89 -13.97
C GLU A 73 3.02 -15.84 -14.95
N SER A 74 3.17 -14.56 -14.62
CA SER A 74 2.77 -13.44 -15.49
C SER A 74 3.45 -13.46 -16.87
N GLY A 75 4.60 -14.13 -17.02
CA GLY A 75 5.29 -14.34 -18.30
C GLY A 75 4.56 -15.29 -19.26
N LYS A 76 3.62 -16.10 -18.77
CA LYS A 76 2.75 -16.98 -19.59
C LYS A 76 1.44 -16.25 -19.93
N SER A 77 1.61 -15.08 -20.55
CA SER A 77 0.67 -13.95 -20.71
C SER A 77 -0.76 -14.30 -21.12
N MET A 78 -0.95 -15.29 -21.99
CA MET A 78 -2.28 -15.59 -22.55
C MET A 78 -3.27 -16.11 -21.51
N GLU A 79 -2.78 -16.87 -20.52
CA GLU A 79 -3.65 -17.47 -19.50
C GLU A 79 -3.97 -16.52 -18.34
N TRP A 80 -3.05 -15.59 -18.04
CA TRP A 80 -3.20 -14.63 -16.96
C TRP A 80 -4.04 -13.43 -17.35
N PHE A 81 -3.76 -12.83 -18.51
CA PHE A 81 -4.41 -11.58 -18.92
C PHE A 81 -5.82 -11.79 -19.50
N GLY A 82 -6.21 -13.04 -19.79
CA GLY A 82 -7.59 -13.38 -20.18
C GLY A 82 -8.57 -13.47 -19.01
N LEU A 83 -8.09 -13.50 -17.76
CA LEU A 83 -8.92 -13.71 -16.56
C LEU A 83 -9.56 -12.43 -16.02
N PHE A 84 -8.94 -11.28 -16.28
CA PHE A 84 -9.36 -10.01 -15.71
C PHE A 84 -8.96 -8.83 -16.59
N SER A 85 -9.50 -7.65 -16.31
CA SER A 85 -9.24 -6.42 -17.03
C SER A 85 -7.78 -6.02 -16.91
N PHE A 86 -7.01 -6.31 -17.96
CA PHE A 86 -5.59 -5.98 -18.04
C PHE A 86 -5.28 -4.50 -17.74
N PRO A 87 -6.04 -3.50 -18.26
CA PRO A 87 -5.77 -2.10 -17.95
C PRO A 87 -5.91 -1.76 -16.46
N VAL A 88 -6.91 -2.32 -15.77
CA VAL A 88 -7.18 -2.05 -14.34
C VAL A 88 -6.08 -2.68 -13.47
N TYR A 89 -5.63 -3.88 -13.85
CA TYR A 89 -4.49 -4.53 -13.23
C TYR A 89 -3.20 -3.72 -13.41
N VAL A 90 -2.89 -3.29 -14.64
CA VAL A 90 -1.71 -2.45 -14.92
C VAL A 90 -1.79 -1.12 -14.17
N ALA A 91 -2.96 -0.49 -14.11
CA ALA A 91 -3.17 0.73 -13.33
C ALA A 91 -2.84 0.51 -11.85
N THR A 92 -3.27 -0.61 -11.27
CA THR A 92 -2.92 -0.99 -9.88
C THR A 92 -1.40 -1.06 -9.71
N LEU A 93 -0.70 -1.76 -10.60
CA LEU A 93 0.76 -1.87 -10.57
C LEU A 93 1.46 -0.51 -10.65
N VAL A 94 1.04 0.34 -11.59
CA VAL A 94 1.63 1.68 -11.76
C VAL A 94 1.44 2.51 -10.49
N MET A 95 0.24 2.49 -9.89
CA MET A 95 -0.03 3.21 -8.66
C MET A 95 0.82 2.71 -7.48
N LEU A 96 1.01 1.39 -7.33
CA LEU A 96 1.90 0.84 -6.28
C LEU A 96 3.35 1.28 -6.49
N ASN A 97 3.84 1.27 -7.73
CA ASN A 97 5.21 1.71 -8.03
C ASN A 97 5.39 3.21 -7.74
N LEU A 98 4.42 4.05 -8.12
CA LEU A 98 4.44 5.47 -7.78
C LEU A 98 4.42 5.70 -6.27
N ALA A 99 3.63 4.92 -5.52
CA ALA A 99 3.59 4.99 -4.06
C ALA A 99 4.95 4.65 -3.43
N VAL A 100 5.63 3.60 -3.94
CA VAL A 100 6.97 3.19 -3.51
C VAL A 100 8.00 4.28 -3.80
N VAL A 101 8.01 4.84 -5.01
CA VAL A 101 8.94 5.92 -5.39
C VAL A 101 8.77 7.13 -4.47
N CYS A 102 7.54 7.58 -4.26
CA CYS A 102 7.25 8.69 -3.34
C CYS A 102 7.64 8.37 -1.90
N GLY A 103 7.50 7.11 -1.48
CA GLY A 103 7.82 6.66 -0.13
C GLY A 103 9.34 6.67 0.09
N PHE A 104 10.11 6.21 -0.88
CA PHE A 104 11.56 6.32 -0.86
C PHE A 104 12.04 7.77 -0.86
N LEU A 105 11.40 8.66 -1.63
CA LEU A 105 11.70 10.10 -1.58
C LEU A 105 11.44 10.67 -0.18
N SER A 106 10.32 10.30 0.46
CA SER A 106 10.05 10.68 1.85
C SER A 106 11.13 10.17 2.81
N VAL A 107 11.57 8.92 2.67
CA VAL A 107 12.61 8.33 3.53
C VAL A 107 13.94 9.07 3.34
N GLY A 108 14.33 9.33 2.09
CA GLY A 108 15.56 10.06 1.74
C GLY A 108 15.58 11.49 2.30
N PHE A 109 14.50 12.25 2.09
CA PHE A 109 14.37 13.57 2.68
C PHE A 109 14.27 13.54 4.21
N GLY A 110 13.69 12.48 4.77
CA GLY A 110 13.67 12.23 6.21
C GLY A 110 15.06 12.09 6.79
N PHE A 111 15.91 11.25 6.18
CA PHE A 111 17.31 11.10 6.58
C PHE A 111 18.10 12.39 6.44
N PHE A 112 17.89 13.12 5.34
CA PHE A 112 18.52 14.43 5.15
C PHE A 112 18.11 15.42 6.25
N ASN A 113 16.86 15.41 6.71
CA ASN A 113 16.40 16.24 7.83
C ASN A 113 16.98 15.84 9.20
N VAL A 114 17.22 14.55 9.42
CA VAL A 114 17.79 14.07 10.69
C VAL A 114 19.28 14.45 10.80
N PHE A 115 20.04 14.17 9.75
CA PHE A 115 21.50 14.29 9.75
C PHE A 115 22.04 15.61 9.18
N GLY A 116 21.31 16.22 8.24
CA GLY A 116 21.69 17.46 7.58
C GLY A 116 21.35 18.71 8.39
N ARG A 117 21.63 19.86 7.77
CA ARG A 117 21.13 21.16 8.23
C ARG A 117 19.77 21.40 7.56
N PRO A 118 18.71 21.74 8.31
CA PRO A 118 17.40 21.96 7.72
C PRO A 118 17.47 23.14 6.73
N ILE A 119 17.06 22.91 5.49
CA ILE A 119 16.82 23.94 4.47
C ILE A 119 15.31 24.00 4.26
N GLU A 120 14.72 25.19 4.41
CA GLU A 120 13.34 25.36 4.89
C GLU A 120 12.21 24.88 3.96
N THR A 121 12.44 24.55 2.68
CA THR A 121 11.31 24.42 1.71
C THR A 121 11.03 23.01 1.18
N ILE A 122 11.90 22.39 0.38
CA ILE A 122 11.63 21.08 -0.24
C ILE A 122 12.24 19.93 0.56
N THR A 123 13.42 20.16 1.14
CA THR A 123 14.10 19.24 2.04
C THR A 123 13.69 19.44 3.50
N GLY A 124 12.79 20.38 3.82
CA GLY A 124 12.26 20.63 5.16
C GLY A 124 11.02 19.80 5.52
N PRO A 125 10.33 20.12 6.63
CA PRO A 125 9.14 19.40 7.10
C PRO A 125 8.00 19.33 6.07
N SER A 126 7.82 20.38 5.27
CA SER A 126 6.86 20.48 4.17
C SER A 126 7.04 19.38 3.13
N GLY A 127 8.28 19.05 2.76
CA GLY A 127 8.57 17.97 1.82
C GLY A 127 8.07 16.62 2.33
N LEU A 128 8.25 16.35 3.63
CA LEU A 128 7.79 15.10 4.25
C LEU A 128 6.26 14.95 4.16
N TYR A 129 5.48 16.02 4.31
CA TYR A 129 4.04 15.96 4.09
C TYR A 129 3.68 15.64 2.65
N VAL A 130 4.33 16.31 1.69
CA VAL A 130 4.04 16.12 0.27
C VAL A 130 4.32 14.68 -0.15
N TRP A 131 5.49 14.14 0.17
CA TRP A 131 5.88 12.80 -0.28
C TRP A 131 5.11 11.69 0.44
N ASN A 132 4.85 11.80 1.76
CA ASN A 132 3.98 10.85 2.45
C ASN A 132 2.53 10.93 1.97
N GLY A 133 2.03 12.15 1.72
CA GLY A 133 0.69 12.37 1.19
C GLY A 133 0.52 11.76 -0.20
N LEU A 134 1.50 11.95 -1.07
CA LEU A 134 1.50 11.38 -2.40
C LEU A 134 1.59 9.84 -2.37
N SER A 135 2.43 9.26 -1.51
CA SER A 135 2.46 7.82 -1.27
C SER A 135 1.12 7.28 -0.76
N PHE A 136 0.49 7.98 0.18
CA PHE A 136 -0.82 7.61 0.69
C PHE A 136 -1.90 7.62 -0.40
N VAL A 137 -1.95 8.68 -1.22
CA VAL A 137 -2.91 8.80 -2.31
C VAL A 137 -2.73 7.67 -3.32
N PHE A 138 -1.50 7.41 -3.76
CA PHE A 138 -1.23 6.34 -4.72
C PHE A 138 -1.49 4.94 -4.14
N ALA A 139 -1.13 4.68 -2.87
CA ALA A 139 -1.44 3.41 -2.22
C ALA A 139 -2.96 3.19 -2.10
N THR A 140 -3.71 4.24 -1.75
CA THR A 140 -5.19 4.19 -1.65
C THR A 140 -5.84 4.02 -3.02
N ALA A 141 -5.32 4.69 -4.05
CA ALA A 141 -5.78 4.52 -5.42
C ALA A 141 -5.54 3.08 -5.92
N ALA A 142 -4.37 2.50 -5.62
CA ALA A 142 -4.07 1.10 -5.94
C ALA A 142 -5.03 0.14 -5.22
N PHE A 143 -5.24 0.34 -3.91
CA PHE A 143 -6.20 -0.40 -3.11
C PHE A 143 -7.61 -0.36 -3.73
N GLY A 144 -8.12 0.83 -4.05
CA GLY A 144 -9.47 0.99 -4.62
C GLY A 144 -9.60 0.38 -6.02
N THR A 145 -8.58 0.57 -6.86
CA THR A 145 -8.57 0.03 -8.23
C THR A 145 -8.58 -1.50 -8.22
N TYR A 146 -7.74 -2.12 -7.38
CA TYR A 146 -7.73 -3.58 -7.24
C TYR A 146 -9.00 -4.11 -6.59
N LEU A 147 -9.55 -3.40 -5.60
CA LEU A 147 -10.81 -3.80 -4.95
C LEU A 147 -11.99 -3.78 -5.95
N GLY A 148 -12.02 -2.79 -6.85
CA GLY A 148 -12.96 -2.77 -7.96
C GLY A 148 -12.78 -3.97 -8.89
N LEU A 149 -11.55 -4.28 -9.30
CA LEU A 149 -11.23 -5.47 -10.10
C LEU A 149 -11.70 -6.76 -9.42
N TYR A 150 -11.49 -6.85 -8.10
CA TYR A 150 -11.89 -7.99 -7.29
C TYR A 150 -13.40 -8.20 -7.31
N PHE A 151 -14.20 -7.18 -6.96
CA PHE A 151 -15.66 -7.34 -6.91
C PHE A 151 -16.30 -7.50 -8.28
N SER A 152 -15.76 -6.84 -9.31
CA SER A 152 -16.34 -6.90 -10.66
C SER A 152 -16.03 -8.19 -11.41
N GLN A 153 -14.89 -8.83 -11.14
CA GLN A 153 -14.40 -9.94 -11.98
C GLN A 153 -13.90 -11.12 -11.15
N LEU A 154 -12.90 -10.91 -10.28
CA LEU A 154 -12.19 -12.01 -9.62
C LEU A 154 -13.05 -12.76 -8.60
N LYS A 155 -13.97 -12.06 -7.92
CA LYS A 155 -14.93 -12.67 -6.99
C LYS A 155 -15.99 -13.50 -7.71
N VAL A 156 -16.36 -13.09 -8.92
CA VAL A 156 -17.41 -13.76 -9.71
C VAL A 156 -16.87 -15.05 -10.30
N ASN A 157 -15.79 -14.98 -11.09
CA ASN A 157 -15.15 -16.15 -11.66
C ASN A 157 -13.65 -15.94 -11.83
N ILE A 158 -12.88 -16.91 -11.36
CA ILE A 158 -11.41 -16.94 -11.52
C ILE A 158 -10.93 -18.19 -12.29
N LEU A 159 -11.87 -19.07 -12.63
CA LEU A 159 -11.65 -20.29 -13.41
C LEU A 159 -11.73 -19.99 -14.91
N LYS A 160 -11.00 -20.78 -15.70
CA LYS A 160 -11.13 -20.75 -17.17
C LYS A 160 -12.47 -21.35 -17.61
N PRO A 161 -12.99 -20.98 -18.80
CA PRO A 161 -14.24 -21.54 -19.33
C PRO A 161 -14.27 -23.08 -19.39
N GLU A 162 -13.12 -23.70 -19.65
CA GLU A 162 -12.97 -25.16 -19.71
C GLU A 162 -13.24 -25.83 -18.34
N GLU A 163 -12.91 -25.14 -17.26
CA GLU A 163 -12.98 -25.63 -15.88
C GLU A 163 -14.33 -25.31 -15.22
N LEU A 164 -15.06 -24.31 -15.74
CA LEU A 164 -16.43 -23.97 -15.31
C LEU A 164 -17.43 -25.13 -15.49
N SER A 165 -17.10 -26.12 -16.32
CA SER A 165 -17.91 -27.33 -16.49
C SER A 165 -17.97 -28.19 -15.21
N SER A 166 -16.88 -28.18 -14.43
CA SER A 166 -16.69 -29.05 -13.26
C SER A 166 -16.63 -28.27 -11.94
N PHE A 167 -16.17 -27.02 -11.98
CA PHE A 167 -15.90 -26.18 -10.82
C PHE A 167 -16.75 -24.91 -10.82
N THR A 168 -17.13 -24.47 -9.63
CA THR A 168 -17.70 -23.13 -9.42
C THR A 168 -16.82 -22.35 -8.44
N SER A 169 -16.30 -21.20 -8.86
CA SER A 169 -15.53 -20.28 -7.98
C SER A 169 -16.39 -19.19 -7.37
N GLY A 170 -17.67 -19.08 -7.76
CA GLY A 170 -18.57 -18.03 -7.27
C GLY A 170 -18.64 -18.03 -5.75
N ASP A 171 -18.32 -16.90 -5.13
CA ASP A 171 -18.26 -16.67 -3.68
C ASP A 171 -17.21 -17.47 -2.87
N HIS A 172 -16.37 -18.28 -3.52
CA HIS A 172 -15.28 -19.01 -2.86
C HIS A 172 -13.90 -18.34 -2.97
N THR A 173 -13.87 -17.13 -3.52
CA THR A 173 -12.66 -16.31 -3.69
C THR A 173 -12.64 -15.20 -2.65
N ASN A 174 -11.53 -15.08 -1.92
CA ASN A 174 -11.31 -14.09 -0.88
C ASN A 174 -9.99 -13.33 -1.10
N LEU A 175 -9.93 -12.08 -0.63
CA LEU A 175 -8.69 -11.33 -0.54
C LEU A 175 -7.78 -11.96 0.53
N ASP A 176 -6.49 -11.98 0.27
CA ASP A 176 -5.49 -12.63 1.12
C ASP A 176 -4.44 -11.61 1.61
N TYR A 177 -3.53 -12.00 2.49
CA TYR A 177 -2.70 -11.11 3.31
C TYR A 177 -1.87 -10.08 2.52
N SER A 178 -1.42 -10.42 1.31
CA SER A 178 -0.63 -9.51 0.48
C SER A 178 -1.40 -8.26 0.11
N PHE A 179 -2.72 -8.36 -0.10
CA PHE A 179 -3.59 -7.22 -0.33
C PHE A 179 -3.64 -6.32 0.91
N TYR A 180 -3.79 -6.92 2.09
CA TYR A 180 -3.86 -6.18 3.35
C TYR A 180 -2.55 -5.47 3.72
N PHE A 181 -1.40 -5.89 3.19
CA PHE A 181 -0.17 -5.12 3.30
C PHE A 181 -0.26 -3.73 2.65
N VAL A 182 -1.00 -3.57 1.55
CA VAL A 182 -1.24 -2.25 0.94
C VAL A 182 -2.08 -1.37 1.86
N VAL A 183 -3.09 -1.95 2.52
CA VAL A 183 -3.90 -1.25 3.53
C VAL A 183 -3.03 -0.83 4.72
N GLY A 184 -2.17 -1.73 5.22
CA GLY A 184 -1.20 -1.42 6.27
C GLY A 184 -0.20 -0.33 5.87
N ALA A 185 0.22 -0.29 4.61
CA ALA A 185 1.07 0.77 4.08
C ALA A 185 0.35 2.12 4.04
N ALA A 186 -0.89 2.16 3.54
CA ALA A 186 -1.70 3.37 3.55
C ALA A 186 -1.91 3.90 4.98
N ALA A 187 -2.20 3.01 5.94
CA ALA A 187 -2.30 3.36 7.35
C ALA A 187 -0.97 3.90 7.91
N SER A 188 0.17 3.33 7.51
CA SER A 188 1.49 3.82 7.91
C SER A 188 1.75 5.24 7.39
N PHE A 189 1.40 5.53 6.12
CA PHE A 189 1.54 6.89 5.58
C PHE A 189 0.59 7.89 6.24
N ILE A 190 -0.66 7.51 6.56
CA ILE A 190 -1.58 8.34 7.37
C ILE A 190 -0.97 8.62 8.74
N LEU A 191 -0.50 7.58 9.44
CA LEU A 191 0.12 7.74 10.75
C LEU A 191 1.30 8.72 10.65
N ASN A 192 2.08 8.64 9.58
CA ASN A 192 3.18 9.55 9.37
C ASN A 192 2.72 11.01 9.19
N LEU A 193 1.66 11.25 8.40
CA LEU A 193 1.07 12.58 8.25
C LEU A 193 0.55 13.14 9.58
N VAL A 194 -0.04 12.29 10.43
CA VAL A 194 -0.49 12.68 11.78
C VAL A 194 0.70 13.03 12.67
N LEU A 195 1.76 12.22 12.68
CA LEU A 195 2.99 12.49 13.45
C LEU A 195 3.63 13.82 13.04
N LEU A 196 3.72 14.07 11.73
CA LEU A 196 4.24 15.33 11.21
C LEU A 196 3.33 16.49 11.64
N SER A 197 2.00 16.34 11.55
CA SER A 197 1.01 17.37 11.94
C SER A 197 1.18 17.79 13.40
N LEU A 198 1.28 16.80 14.30
CA LEU A 198 1.49 17.03 15.73
C LEU A 198 2.86 17.68 16.03
N SER A 199 3.87 17.42 15.19
CA SER A 199 5.19 18.08 15.28
C SER A 199 5.14 19.54 14.82
N GLY A 200 4.36 19.85 13.78
CA GLY A 200 4.22 21.19 13.21
C GLY A 200 3.41 22.16 14.07
N GLN A 201 2.41 21.67 14.81
CA GLN A 201 1.55 22.50 15.66
C GLN A 201 2.26 23.19 16.84
N LYS A 202 3.52 22.83 17.16
CA LYS A 202 4.27 23.45 18.27
C LYS A 202 4.90 24.81 17.96
N CYS A 203 4.75 25.35 16.75
CA CYS A 203 5.30 26.67 16.36
C CYS A 203 4.23 27.72 16.01
N SER A 204 3.00 27.62 16.53
CA SER A 204 2.04 28.71 16.41
C SER A 204 2.05 29.59 17.68
N CYS A 205 2.73 30.73 17.55
CA CYS A 205 2.66 31.95 18.35
C CYS A 205 2.87 31.86 19.87
N HIS A 206 4.11 32.12 20.30
CA HIS A 206 4.33 32.94 21.48
C HIS A 206 4.96 34.26 21.02
N TYR A 207 4.14 35.20 20.56
CA TYR A 207 4.57 36.59 20.40
C TYR A 207 4.93 37.09 21.80
N SER A 208 6.23 37.20 22.08
CA SER A 208 6.73 37.83 23.29
C SER A 208 6.31 39.30 23.27
N LEU A 209 5.24 39.62 24.00
CA LEU A 209 4.78 40.99 24.31
C LEU A 209 5.84 41.83 25.07
N THR A 210 7.02 41.26 25.35
CA THR A 210 8.13 41.91 26.04
C THR A 210 8.78 43.02 25.20
N GLY A 211 8.70 42.96 23.87
CA GLY A 211 9.25 44.01 23.00
C GLY A 211 8.47 45.33 22.97
N LYS A 212 7.23 45.37 23.50
CA LYS A 212 6.42 46.60 23.51
C LYS A 212 6.64 47.45 24.76
N LYS A 213 7.17 46.88 25.85
CA LYS A 213 7.42 47.62 27.10
C LYS A 213 8.69 48.47 27.07
N GLU A 214 9.71 48.09 26.28
CA GLU A 214 10.91 48.92 26.13
C GLU A 214 10.70 50.13 25.22
N VAL A 215 9.85 50.01 24.19
CA VAL A 215 9.54 51.13 23.29
C VAL A 215 8.73 52.22 24.00
N ASP A 216 7.80 51.84 24.88
CA ASP A 216 7.06 52.81 25.71
C ASP A 216 7.92 53.39 26.85
N SER A 217 8.91 52.65 27.36
CA SER A 217 9.80 53.15 28.44
C SER A 217 10.95 54.03 27.92
N GLY A 218 11.35 53.87 26.65
CA GLY A 218 12.36 54.71 25.99
C GLY A 218 11.79 55.99 25.35
N MET A 219 10.47 56.16 25.36
CA MET A 219 9.75 57.31 24.79
C MET A 219 9.23 58.29 25.87
N ILE A 220 9.81 58.24 27.08
CA ILE A 220 9.62 59.31 28.07
C ILE A 220 10.73 60.34 27.83
N LEU A 221 10.44 61.27 26.92
CA LEU A 221 11.11 62.56 26.79
C LEU A 221 11.09 63.28 28.15
N TYR A 222 12.26 63.59 28.71
CA TYR A 222 12.66 64.88 29.28
C TYR A 222 14.18 64.97 29.34
#